data_AF-A0A0N1LEG8-F1
#
_entry.id   AF-A0A0N1LEG8-F1
#
_cell.length_a   1.000
_cell.length_b   1.000
_cell.length_c   1.000
_cell.angle_alpha   90.00
_cell.angle_beta   90.00
_cell.angle_gamma   90.00
#
_symmetry.space_group_name_H-M   'P 1'
#
loop_
_entity.id
_entity.type
_entity.pdbx_description
1 polymer ?
#
loop_
_entity_poly.entity_id
_entity_poly.type
_entity_poly.pdbx_seq_one_letter_code
_entity_poly.pdbx_strand_id
1 'polypeptide(L)'
;RGEIAALDAARRLGRLSEAQRNEQAAPTRAELARSLRGRRFLDLLYRPSAQFLAPPADETIICRCEEVTAGQIRDAASRLGVTGPNQMKAFLRCGMGPCQGRLCGPSVVELIAQVHGVSPADTGYYRLRPPVKPVTLAELAALPPTDAAVKAVVR
;
A
#
# COMPACT_ATOMS: atom_id res chain seq x y z
N ARG A 1 5.60 -10.32 16.27
CA ARG A 1 4.69 -9.18 16.02
C ARG A 1 3.21 -9.60 16.04
N GLY A 2 2.81 -10.69 15.35
CA GLY A 2 1.42 -11.18 15.38
C GLY A 2 0.92 -11.55 16.78
N GLU A 3 1.72 -12.27 17.57
CA GLU A 3 1.38 -12.63 18.97
C GLU A 3 1.09 -11.40 19.85
N ILE A 4 1.94 -10.36 19.79
CA ILE A 4 1.71 -9.10 20.52
C ILE A 4 0.37 -8.46 20.13
N ALA A 5 0.02 -8.49 18.84
CA ALA A 5 -1.26 -7.98 18.35
C ALA A 5 -2.44 -8.84 18.85
N ALA A 6 -2.29 -10.17 18.89
CA ALA A 6 -3.30 -11.08 19.41
C ALA A 6 -3.57 -10.84 20.91
N LEU A 7 -2.53 -10.59 21.71
CA LEU A 7 -2.68 -10.23 23.13
C LEU A 7 -3.44 -8.91 23.33
N ASP A 8 -3.19 -7.89 22.49
CA ASP A 8 -3.99 -6.66 22.55
C ASP A 8 -5.44 -6.89 22.08
N ALA A 9 -5.67 -7.75 21.10
CA ALA A 9 -7.02 -8.14 20.69
C ALA A 9 -7.77 -8.86 21.82
N ALA A 10 -7.13 -9.81 22.51
CA ALA A 10 -7.69 -10.49 23.68
C ALA A 10 -8.04 -9.50 24.81
N ARG A 11 -7.19 -8.51 25.05
CA ARG A 11 -7.47 -7.40 25.99
C ARG A 11 -8.69 -6.59 25.56
N ARG A 12 -8.79 -6.18 24.28
CA ARG A 12 -9.94 -5.42 23.75
C ARG A 12 -11.26 -6.20 23.84
N LEU A 13 -11.19 -7.52 23.77
CA LEU A 13 -12.33 -8.43 23.95
C LEU A 13 -12.61 -8.74 25.43
N GLY A 14 -11.90 -8.12 26.38
CA GLY A 14 -12.09 -8.31 27.82
C GLY A 14 -11.60 -9.66 28.36
N ARG A 15 -10.78 -10.40 27.60
CA ARG A 15 -10.21 -11.69 28.02
C ARG A 15 -8.95 -11.55 28.86
N LEU A 16 -8.29 -10.40 28.79
CA LEU A 16 -7.09 -10.07 29.57
C LEU A 16 -7.23 -8.66 30.13
N SER A 17 -6.69 -8.45 31.33
CA SER A 17 -6.41 -7.11 31.84
C SER A 17 -5.22 -6.49 31.09
N GLU A 18 -5.04 -5.17 31.20
CA GLU A 18 -3.88 -4.51 30.62
C GLU A 18 -2.56 -5.01 31.23
N ALA A 19 -2.54 -5.26 32.54
CA ALA A 19 -1.37 -5.80 33.24
C ALA A 19 -1.01 -7.20 32.71
N GLN A 20 -1.99 -8.10 32.61
CA GLN A 20 -1.78 -9.45 32.06
C GLN A 20 -1.29 -9.41 30.61
N ARG A 21 -1.88 -8.53 29.78
CA ARG A 21 -1.43 -8.31 28.39
C ARG A 21 0.03 -7.87 28.36
N ASN A 22 0.44 -6.94 29.21
CA ASN A 22 1.80 -6.41 29.24
C ASN A 22 2.81 -7.48 29.68
N GLU A 23 2.49 -8.22 30.74
CA GLU A 23 3.30 -9.32 31.27
C GLU A 23 3.50 -10.40 30.20
N GLN A 24 2.41 -10.89 29.60
CA GLN A 24 2.46 -11.92 28.57
C GLN A 24 3.18 -11.46 27.29
N ALA A 25 3.08 -10.17 26.93
CA ALA A 25 3.75 -9.63 25.75
C ALA A 25 5.24 -9.33 25.97
N ALA A 26 5.71 -9.24 27.23
CA ALA A 26 7.08 -8.89 27.57
C ALA A 26 8.14 -9.80 26.92
N PRO A 27 8.07 -11.14 27.00
CA PRO A 27 9.06 -12.01 26.35
C PRO A 27 9.10 -11.83 24.83
N THR A 28 7.94 -11.81 24.17
CA THR A 28 7.86 -11.62 22.71
C THR A 28 8.36 -10.23 22.27
N ARG A 29 8.15 -9.20 23.09
CA ARG A 29 8.69 -7.85 22.85
C ARG A 29 10.21 -7.83 22.97
N ALA A 30 10.77 -8.44 24.01
CA ALA A 30 12.21 -8.53 24.21
C ALA A 30 12.88 -9.28 23.05
N GLU A 31 12.28 -10.41 22.64
CA GLU A 31 12.74 -11.20 21.50
C GLU A 31 12.66 -10.41 20.19
N LEU A 32 11.55 -9.72 19.92
CA LEU A 32 11.41 -8.87 18.74
C LEU A 32 12.47 -7.74 18.72
N ALA A 33 12.71 -7.09 19.86
CA ALA A 33 13.73 -6.06 19.97
C ALA A 33 15.11 -6.65 19.66
N ARG A 34 15.42 -7.83 20.20
CA ARG A 34 16.65 -8.58 19.95
C ARG A 34 16.85 -8.87 18.45
N SER A 35 15.84 -9.41 17.77
CA SER A 35 15.89 -9.70 16.33
C SER A 35 16.03 -8.45 15.46
N LEU A 36 15.52 -7.30 15.92
CA LEU A 36 15.55 -6.04 15.16
C LEU A 36 16.81 -5.19 15.40
N ARG A 37 17.74 -5.57 16.28
CA ARG A 37 18.94 -4.76 16.60
C ARG A 37 19.78 -4.37 15.38
N GLY A 38 19.80 -5.19 14.32
CA GLY A 38 20.49 -4.90 13.06
C GLY A 38 19.62 -4.28 11.96
N ARG A 39 18.33 -4.02 12.21
CA ARG A 39 17.38 -3.67 11.15
C ARG A 39 17.76 -2.39 10.40
N ARG A 40 18.20 -1.35 11.12
CA ARG A 40 18.63 -0.07 10.51
C ARG A 40 19.81 -0.26 9.56
N PHE A 41 20.77 -1.11 9.91
CA PHE A 41 21.91 -1.42 9.04
C PHE A 41 21.42 -2.07 7.74
N LEU A 42 20.54 -3.07 7.83
CA LEU A 42 19.98 -3.74 6.67
C LEU A 42 19.16 -2.79 5.80
N ASP A 43 18.33 -1.93 6.41
CA ASP A 43 17.52 -0.95 5.67
C ASP A 43 18.39 0.06 4.90
N LEU A 44 19.55 0.43 5.45
CA LEU A 44 20.51 1.31 4.76
C LEU A 44 21.29 0.56 3.67
N LEU A 45 21.79 -0.64 3.98
CA LEU A 45 22.59 -1.44 3.06
C LEU A 45 21.80 -1.86 1.82
N TYR A 46 20.53 -2.22 1.99
CA TYR A 46 19.65 -2.68 0.91
C TYR A 46 18.68 -1.60 0.43
N ARG A 47 18.96 -0.32 0.71
CA ARG A 47 18.14 0.78 0.20
C ARG A 47 18.19 0.78 -1.33
N PRO A 48 17.05 0.71 -2.04
CA PRO A 48 17.04 0.77 -3.50
C PRO A 48 17.61 2.12 -3.98
N SER A 49 18.41 2.08 -5.04
CA SER A 49 18.81 3.31 -5.74
C SER A 49 17.59 4.04 -6.30
N ALA A 50 17.63 5.37 -6.27
CA ALA A 50 16.55 6.23 -6.79
C ALA A 50 16.19 5.89 -8.25
N GLN A 51 17.17 5.48 -9.07
CA GLN A 51 16.94 5.11 -10.47
C GLN A 51 16.02 3.88 -10.65
N PHE A 52 15.91 3.01 -9.64
CA PHE A 52 14.99 1.86 -9.71
C PHE A 52 13.56 2.24 -9.35
N LEU A 53 13.38 3.33 -8.61
CA LEU A 53 12.07 3.87 -8.27
C LEU A 53 11.61 4.87 -9.33
N ALA A 54 12.48 5.76 -9.78
CA ALA A 54 12.24 6.73 -10.85
C ALA A 54 13.28 6.55 -11.97
N PRO A 55 13.08 5.57 -12.87
CA PRO A 55 13.97 5.35 -14.01
C PRO A 55 14.14 6.62 -14.87
N PRO A 56 15.37 6.88 -15.36
CA PRO A 56 15.63 8.04 -16.20
C PRO A 56 15.20 7.84 -17.66
N ALA A 57 15.17 6.59 -18.15
CA ALA A 57 14.77 6.29 -19.52
C ALA A 57 13.25 6.31 -19.66
N ASP A 58 12.74 7.18 -20.54
CA ASP A 58 11.31 7.46 -20.69
C ASP A 58 10.52 6.29 -21.26
N GLU A 59 11.17 5.38 -21.99
CA GLU A 59 10.59 4.16 -22.55
C GLU A 59 10.38 3.07 -21.48
N THR A 60 10.92 3.26 -20.27
CA THR A 60 10.80 2.28 -19.19
C THR A 60 9.34 2.08 -18.80
N ILE A 61 8.84 0.85 -18.94
CA ILE A 61 7.47 0.50 -18.51
C ILE A 61 7.38 0.52 -16.99
N ILE A 62 6.54 1.41 -16.46
CA ILE A 62 6.26 1.56 -15.03
C ILE A 62 5.00 0.79 -14.65
N CYS A 63 3.93 0.88 -15.45
CA CYS A 63 2.72 0.12 -15.23
C CYS A 63 2.61 -1.01 -16.26
N ARG A 64 3.08 -2.21 -15.91
CA ARG A 64 2.95 -3.39 -16.79
C ARG A 64 1.50 -3.72 -17.18
N CYS A 65 0.54 -3.43 -16.31
CA CYS A 65 -0.86 -3.80 -16.56
C CYS A 65 -1.55 -2.91 -17.60
N GLU A 66 -1.14 -1.65 -17.69
CA GLU A 66 -1.74 -0.65 -18.59
C GLU A 66 -0.70 -0.15 -19.62
N GLU A 67 0.47 -0.79 -19.65
CA GLU A 67 1.59 -0.51 -20.55
C GLU A 67 2.08 0.95 -20.53
N VAL A 68 2.02 1.59 -19.36
CA VAL A 68 2.41 3.00 -19.19
C VAL A 68 3.90 3.14 -18.91
N THR A 69 4.56 4.02 -19.65
CA THR A 69 5.99 4.33 -19.51
C THR A 69 6.28 5.45 -18.50
N ALA A 70 7.56 5.58 -18.09
CA ALA A 70 8.03 6.66 -17.24
C ALA A 70 7.83 8.03 -17.89
N GLY A 71 8.09 8.14 -19.18
CA GLY A 71 7.93 9.39 -19.95
C GLY A 71 6.48 9.86 -19.97
N GLN A 72 5.51 8.95 -20.15
CA GLN A 72 4.09 9.30 -20.10
C GLN A 72 3.67 9.84 -18.72
N ILE A 73 4.20 9.26 -17.65
CA ILE A 73 3.95 9.74 -16.27
C ILE A 73 4.54 11.13 -16.07
N ARG A 74 5.78 11.37 -16.53
CA ARG A 74 6.42 12.70 -16.46
C ARG A 74 5.66 13.74 -17.27
N ASP A 75 5.22 13.37 -18.47
CA ASP A 75 4.43 14.23 -19.36
C ASP A 75 3.10 14.63 -18.71
N ALA A 76 2.36 13.66 -18.17
CA ALA A 76 1.11 13.94 -17.46
C ALA A 76 1.33 14.80 -16.20
N ALA A 77 2.41 14.56 -15.44
CA ALA A 77 2.74 15.38 -14.27
C ALA A 77 3.10 16.82 -14.66
N SER A 78 3.90 17.01 -15.70
CA SER A 78 4.43 18.33 -16.10
C SER A 78 3.46 19.15 -16.96
N ARG A 79 2.87 18.55 -18.00
CA ARG A 79 2.01 19.26 -18.97
C ARG A 79 0.56 19.35 -18.53
N LEU A 80 0.04 18.30 -17.89
CA LEU A 80 -1.36 18.26 -17.44
C LEU A 80 -1.51 18.67 -15.96
N GLY A 81 -0.40 18.95 -15.27
CA GLY A 81 -0.40 19.38 -13.87
C GLY A 81 -0.87 18.30 -12.90
N VAL A 82 -0.72 17.01 -13.24
CA VAL A 82 -1.13 15.92 -12.36
C VAL A 82 -0.28 15.91 -11.10
N THR A 83 -0.89 16.18 -9.95
CA THR A 83 -0.17 16.31 -8.65
C THR A 83 -0.14 15.04 -7.81
N GLY A 84 -0.85 13.98 -8.21
CA GLY A 84 -0.86 12.75 -7.40
C GLY A 84 -1.43 11.50 -8.07
N PRO A 85 -1.26 10.33 -7.44
CA PRO A 85 -1.52 9.04 -8.08
C PRO A 85 -2.99 8.83 -8.47
N ASN A 86 -3.96 9.34 -7.70
CA ASN A 86 -5.38 9.18 -8.06
C ASN A 86 -5.77 9.98 -9.30
N GLN A 87 -5.15 11.15 -9.53
CA GLN A 87 -5.32 11.89 -10.78
C GLN A 87 -4.57 11.17 -11.91
N MET A 88 -3.34 10.71 -11.67
CA MET A 88 -2.57 9.91 -12.64
C MET A 88 -3.36 8.68 -13.12
N LYS A 89 -4.08 8.03 -12.20
CA LYS A 89 -5.01 6.93 -12.51
C LYS A 89 -6.12 7.35 -13.48
N ALA A 90 -6.67 8.56 -13.35
CA ALA A 90 -7.71 9.02 -14.25
C ALA A 90 -7.18 9.26 -15.68
N PHE A 91 -5.94 9.77 -15.81
CA PHE A 91 -5.34 10.08 -17.12
C PHE A 91 -4.73 8.86 -17.81
N LEU A 92 -3.91 8.09 -17.08
CA LEU A 92 -3.09 7.02 -17.65
C LEU A 92 -3.50 5.63 -17.16
N ARG A 93 -4.54 5.52 -16.31
CA ARG A 93 -5.02 4.24 -15.74
C ARG A 93 -4.00 3.51 -14.86
N CYS A 94 -2.84 4.10 -14.58
CA CYS A 94 -1.87 3.58 -13.62
C CYS A 94 -2.55 3.18 -12.29
N GLY A 95 -2.38 1.92 -11.92
CA GLY A 95 -3.01 1.33 -10.74
C GLY A 95 -4.45 0.85 -10.91
N MET A 96 -4.96 0.73 -12.15
CA MET A 96 -6.27 0.09 -12.46
C MET A 96 -6.17 -1.40 -12.80
N GLY A 97 -4.99 -1.90 -13.17
CA GLY A 97 -4.78 -3.32 -13.43
C GLY A 97 -5.04 -4.24 -12.22
N PRO A 98 -4.98 -5.57 -12.39
CA PRO A 98 -5.24 -6.53 -11.30
C PRO A 98 -4.27 -6.40 -10.11
N CYS A 99 -3.10 -5.76 -10.31
CA CYS A 99 -2.18 -5.42 -9.22
C CYS A 99 -2.67 -4.25 -8.35
N GLN A 100 -3.66 -3.47 -8.81
CA GLN A 100 -4.24 -2.31 -8.11
C GLN A 100 -3.20 -1.31 -7.59
N GLY A 101 -2.13 -1.10 -8.38
CA GLY A 101 -1.07 -0.14 -8.04
C GLY A 101 -0.01 -0.68 -7.07
N ARG A 102 -0.04 -1.96 -6.69
CA ARG A 102 0.98 -2.57 -5.81
C ARG A 102 2.38 -2.58 -6.42
N LEU A 103 2.47 -2.71 -7.74
CA LEU A 103 3.76 -2.79 -8.45
C LEU A 103 4.23 -1.41 -8.90
N CYS A 104 3.39 -0.67 -9.62
CA CYS A 104 3.76 0.63 -10.18
C CYS A 104 3.68 1.79 -9.19
N GLY A 105 3.01 1.63 -8.04
CA GLY A 105 2.68 2.74 -7.15
C GLY A 105 3.88 3.49 -6.58
N PRO A 106 4.92 2.83 -6.04
CA PRO A 106 6.12 3.52 -5.57
C PRO A 106 6.75 4.36 -6.68
N SER A 107 6.91 3.80 -7.88
CA SER A 107 7.49 4.51 -9.02
C SER A 107 6.64 5.67 -9.53
N VAL A 108 5.33 5.51 -9.60
CA VAL A 108 4.41 6.60 -9.98
C VAL A 108 4.54 7.77 -9.01
N VAL A 109 4.57 7.50 -7.71
CA VAL A 109 4.73 8.55 -6.68
C VAL A 109 6.07 9.25 -6.82
N GLU A 110 7.16 8.50 -6.97
CA GLU A 110 8.51 9.06 -7.08
C GLU A 110 8.69 9.89 -8.35
N LEU A 111 8.12 9.45 -9.48
CA LEU A 111 8.16 10.22 -10.74
C LEU A 111 7.37 11.53 -10.64
N ILE A 112 6.18 11.51 -10.02
CA ILE A 112 5.38 12.72 -9.79
C ILE A 112 6.15 13.68 -8.85
N ALA A 113 6.68 13.14 -7.74
CA ALA A 113 7.46 13.90 -6.77
C ALA A 113 8.68 14.56 -7.41
N GLN A 114 9.41 13.82 -8.25
CA GLN A 114 10.57 14.33 -9.00
C GLN A 114 10.19 15.48 -9.94
N VAL A 115 9.08 15.37 -10.67
CA VAL A 115 8.63 16.42 -11.61
C VAL A 115 8.26 17.70 -10.88
N HIS A 116 7.60 17.59 -9.72
CA HIS A 116 7.14 18.75 -8.95
C HIS A 116 8.17 19.27 -7.92
N GLY A 117 9.29 18.58 -7.74
CA GLY A 117 10.32 18.94 -6.76
C GLY A 117 9.84 18.82 -5.30
N VAL A 118 8.94 17.88 -5.01
CA VAL A 118 8.38 17.63 -3.67
C VAL A 118 8.82 16.27 -3.14
N SER A 119 8.51 15.97 -1.88
CA SER A 119 8.77 14.64 -1.34
C SER A 119 7.73 13.61 -1.83
N PRO A 120 8.09 12.31 -1.92
CA PRO A 120 7.13 11.24 -2.19
C PRO A 120 5.97 11.19 -1.17
N ALA A 121 6.22 11.62 0.08
CA ALA A 121 5.18 11.66 1.11
C ALA A 121 4.11 12.72 0.79
N ASP A 122 4.52 13.88 0.26
CA ASP A 122 3.61 14.99 -0.07
C ASP A 122 2.76 14.70 -1.31
N THR A 123 3.24 13.81 -2.19
CA THR A 123 2.51 13.33 -3.38
C THR A 123 1.34 12.40 -3.01
N GLY A 124 1.39 11.78 -1.84
CA GLY A 124 0.40 10.82 -1.37
C GLY A 124 0.44 9.47 -2.09
N TYR A 125 -0.61 8.67 -1.93
CA TYR A 125 -0.73 7.34 -2.54
C TYR A 125 -2.12 7.09 -3.12
N TYR A 126 -2.28 5.98 -3.86
CA TYR A 126 -3.59 5.54 -4.34
C TYR A 126 -4.56 5.32 -3.18
N ARG A 127 -5.82 5.71 -3.39
CA ARG A 127 -6.90 5.33 -2.47
C ARG A 127 -7.24 3.85 -2.68
N LEU A 128 -6.93 3.03 -1.68
CA LEU A 128 -7.24 1.61 -1.68
C LEU A 128 -8.75 1.40 -1.50
N ARG A 129 -9.32 0.45 -2.25
CA ARG A 129 -10.75 0.10 -2.20
C ARG A 129 -10.92 -1.42 -2.08
N PRO A 130 -11.96 -1.90 -1.38
CA PRO A 130 -12.32 -3.31 -1.42
C PRO A 130 -12.81 -3.72 -2.82
N PRO A 131 -12.58 -4.97 -3.24
CA PRO A 131 -11.77 -6.00 -2.57
C PRO A 131 -10.25 -5.77 -2.78
N VAL A 132 -9.43 -6.02 -1.75
CA VAL A 132 -7.97 -5.75 -1.79
C VAL A 132 -7.24 -6.67 -2.78
N LYS A 133 -7.75 -7.90 -2.95
CA LYS A 133 -7.34 -8.84 -4.00
C LYS A 133 -8.55 -9.13 -4.88
N PRO A 134 -8.37 -9.40 -6.18
CA PRO A 134 -9.44 -9.88 -7.03
C PRO A 134 -10.09 -11.11 -6.42
N VAL A 135 -11.42 -11.11 -6.39
CA VAL A 135 -12.27 -12.26 -6.10
C VAL A 135 -13.19 -12.47 -7.29
N THR A 136 -13.56 -13.72 -7.55
CA THR A 136 -14.51 -14.04 -8.61
C THR A 136 -15.92 -13.62 -8.21
N LEU A 137 -16.77 -13.38 -9.21
CA LEU A 137 -18.18 -13.12 -8.96
C LEU A 137 -18.87 -14.33 -8.30
N ALA A 138 -18.43 -15.55 -8.61
CA ALA A 138 -18.95 -16.77 -8.00
C ALA A 138 -18.65 -16.84 -6.49
N GLU A 139 -17.42 -16.53 -6.08
CA GLU A 139 -17.06 -16.46 -4.65
C GLU A 139 -17.89 -15.41 -3.91
N LEU A 140 -18.11 -14.25 -4.54
CA LEU A 140 -18.93 -13.19 -3.95
C LEU A 140 -20.40 -13.60 -3.84
N ALA A 141 -20.95 -14.27 -4.86
CA ALA A 141 -22.32 -14.77 -4.89
C ALA A 141 -22.56 -15.94 -3.91
N ALA A 142 -21.52 -16.71 -3.60
CA ALA A 142 -21.59 -17.82 -2.64
C ALA A 142 -21.58 -17.36 -1.17
N LEU A 143 -21.37 -16.07 -0.89
CA LEU A 143 -21.43 -15.55 0.47
C LEU A 143 -22.87 -15.63 1.00
N PRO A 144 -23.08 -16.17 2.22
CA PRO A 144 -24.42 -16.24 2.79
C PRO A 144 -24.98 -14.82 3.00
N PRO A 145 -26.20 -14.51 2.54
CA PRO A 145 -26.82 -13.23 2.80
C PRO A 145 -27.02 -13.07 4.30
N THR A 146 -26.61 -11.93 4.84
CA THR A 146 -26.91 -11.54 6.22
C THR A 146 -28.00 -10.49 6.21
N ASP A 147 -28.86 -10.46 7.23
CA ASP A 147 -29.90 -9.43 7.35
C ASP A 147 -29.32 -8.01 7.31
N ALA A 148 -28.12 -7.82 7.86
CA ALA A 148 -27.38 -6.56 7.79
C ALA A 148 -26.98 -6.20 6.36
N ALA A 149 -26.49 -7.16 5.58
CA ALA A 149 -26.14 -6.95 4.17
C ALA A 149 -27.37 -6.60 3.32
N VAL A 150 -28.51 -7.27 3.56
CA VAL A 150 -29.78 -6.97 2.87
C VAL A 150 -30.24 -5.55 3.19
N LYS A 151 -30.28 -5.18 4.48
CA LYS A 151 -30.67 -3.82 4.92
C LYS A 151 -29.76 -2.71 4.40
N ALA A 152 -28.49 -3.00 4.12
CA ALA A 152 -27.54 -1.99 3.64
C ALA A 152 -27.76 -1.58 2.18
N VAL A 153 -28.46 -2.40 1.38
CA VAL A 153 -28.66 -2.17 -0.07
C VAL A 153 -30.13 -1.89 -0.41
N VAL A 154 -31.06 -2.41 0.40
CA VAL A 154 -32.48 -2.08 0.30
C VAL A 154 -32.69 -0.68 0.89
N ARG A 155 -32.93 0.30 0.01
CA ARG A 155 -33.41 1.63 0.39
C ARG A 155 -34.90 1.60 0.71
#